data_AF-A0A2X2WYM6-F1
#
_entry.id   AF-A0A2X2WYM6-F1
#
_cell.length_a   1.000
_cell.length_b   1.000
_cell.length_c   1.000
_cell.angle_alpha   90.00
_cell.angle_beta   90.00
_cell.angle_gamma   90.00
#
_symmetry.space_group_name_H-M   'P 1'
#
loop_
_entity.id
_entity.type
_entity.pdbx_description
1 polymer ?
#
loop_
_entity_poly.entity_id
_entity_poly.type
_entity_poly.pdbx_seq_one_letter_code
_entity_poly.pdbx_strand_id
1 'polypeptide(L)'
;MHLEKGKVYIINDINSGKLAHMKDDVKNHFDTYTFLNFPDKNSLKITNCYKKLKNHIIEEAKREISHIIEEDFGLEDAENSEKAMIISYLLLKEYDVLAVNTAGMSFYSIDYFKEKFTKITVFLDRILILYSDK
;
A
#
# COMPACT_ATOMS: atom_id res chain seq x y z
N MET A 1 -5.57 -9.31 -15.52
CA MET A 1 -6.37 -9.38 -14.26
C MET A 1 -7.48 -8.34 -14.34
N HIS A 2 -8.73 -8.62 -13.93
CA HIS A 2 -9.78 -7.59 -13.86
C HIS A 2 -9.71 -6.86 -12.52
N LEU A 3 -9.22 -5.62 -12.55
CA LEU A 3 -9.03 -4.75 -11.38
C LEU A 3 -10.11 -3.66 -11.37
N GLU A 4 -10.76 -3.47 -10.22
CA GLU A 4 -11.82 -2.49 -10.01
C GLU A 4 -11.40 -1.51 -8.90
N LYS A 5 -11.77 -0.23 -9.07
CA LYS A 5 -11.56 0.80 -8.03
C LYS A 5 -12.36 0.48 -6.77
N GLY A 6 -11.85 0.91 -5.62
CA GLY A 6 -12.43 0.59 -4.33
C GLY A 6 -12.12 -0.81 -3.82
N LYS A 7 -11.11 -1.49 -4.37
CA LYS A 7 -10.78 -2.88 -4.01
C LYS A 7 -9.33 -3.04 -3.58
N VAL A 8 -9.14 -4.01 -2.69
CA VAL A 8 -7.83 -4.55 -2.29
C VAL A 8 -7.69 -5.96 -2.85
N TYR A 9 -6.63 -6.20 -3.61
CA TYR A 9 -6.30 -7.50 -4.18
C TYR A 9 -5.09 -8.09 -3.48
N ILE A 10 -5.07 -9.40 -3.30
CA ILE A 10 -3.92 -10.13 -2.73
C ILE A 10 -3.40 -11.10 -3.77
N ILE A 11 -2.11 -11.00 -4.07
CA ILE A 11 -1.40 -11.91 -4.95
C ILE A 11 -0.36 -12.63 -4.10
N ASN A 12 -0.60 -13.91 -3.87
CA ASN A 12 0.36 -14.81 -3.26
C ASN A 12 1.16 -15.48 -4.37
N ASP A 13 2.46 -15.18 -4.40
CA ASP A 13 3.34 -15.69 -5.44
C ASP A 13 4.52 -16.46 -4.85
N ILE A 14 4.45 -17.78 -5.01
CA ILE A 14 5.51 -18.71 -4.66
C ILE A 14 6.52 -18.81 -5.83
N ASN A 15 6.18 -18.32 -7.04
CA ASN A 15 6.95 -18.48 -8.28
C ASN A 15 7.11 -17.16 -9.03
N SER A 16 8.33 -16.61 -9.06
CA SER A 16 8.74 -15.30 -9.62
C SER A 16 8.13 -14.78 -10.94
N GLY A 17 7.46 -15.62 -11.72
CA GLY A 17 6.73 -15.23 -12.93
C GLY A 17 5.46 -14.39 -12.68
N LYS A 18 4.70 -14.60 -11.57
CA LYS A 18 3.45 -13.83 -11.40
C LYS A 18 3.72 -12.36 -11.08
N LEU A 19 4.85 -12.04 -10.45
CA LEU A 19 5.28 -10.66 -10.24
C LEU A 19 5.43 -9.88 -11.54
N ALA A 20 6.13 -10.44 -12.53
CA ALA A 20 6.35 -9.77 -13.81
C ALA A 20 5.03 -9.55 -14.55
N HIS A 21 4.20 -10.60 -14.63
CA HIS A 21 2.87 -10.50 -15.23
C HIS A 21 1.97 -9.48 -14.55
N MET A 22 1.93 -9.43 -13.22
CA MET A 22 1.16 -8.41 -12.49
C MET A 22 1.66 -7.00 -12.83
N LYS A 23 2.98 -6.77 -12.85
CA LYS A 23 3.52 -5.44 -13.18
C LYS A 23 3.13 -5.02 -14.58
N ASP A 24 3.24 -5.92 -15.55
CA ASP A 24 2.92 -5.61 -16.94
C ASP A 24 1.41 -5.39 -17.12
N ASP A 25 0.56 -6.19 -16.46
CA ASP A 25 -0.89 -5.97 -16.41
C ASP A 25 -1.22 -4.57 -15.87
N VAL A 26 -0.62 -4.15 -14.75
CA VAL A 26 -0.86 -2.81 -14.17
C VAL A 26 -0.40 -1.70 -15.13
N LYS A 27 0.81 -1.83 -15.70
CA LYS A 27 1.36 -0.82 -16.61
C LYS A 27 0.54 -0.66 -17.90
N ASN A 28 -0.06 -1.73 -18.39
CA ASN A 28 -0.81 -1.72 -19.64
C ASN A 28 -2.25 -1.21 -19.49
N HIS A 29 -2.81 -1.20 -18.27
CA HIS A 29 -4.22 -0.87 -18.03
C HIS A 29 -4.45 0.41 -17.23
N PHE A 30 -3.42 0.99 -16.62
CA PHE A 30 -3.56 2.17 -15.78
C PHE A 30 -2.52 3.23 -16.14
N ASP A 31 -2.98 4.49 -16.25
CA ASP A 31 -2.11 5.63 -16.57
C ASP A 31 -1.29 6.07 -15.35
N THR A 32 -1.85 5.96 -14.14
CA THR A 32 -1.17 6.35 -12.90
C THR A 32 -1.04 5.16 -11.95
N TYR A 33 0.19 4.69 -11.77
CA TYR A 33 0.48 3.56 -10.88
C TYR A 33 1.84 3.73 -10.20
N THR A 34 2.00 3.05 -9.07
CA THR A 34 3.31 2.97 -8.40
C THR A 34 3.54 1.64 -7.69
N PHE A 35 4.81 1.30 -7.50
CA PHE A 35 5.27 0.05 -6.89
C PHE A 35 6.11 0.36 -5.64
N LEU A 36 5.59 -0.05 -4.49
CA LEU A 36 6.20 0.17 -3.18
C LEU A 36 6.83 -1.11 -2.64
N ASN A 37 8.06 -0.96 -2.17
CA ASN A 37 8.84 -1.97 -1.45
C ASN A 37 9.25 -3.22 -2.28
N PHE A 38 9.17 -3.19 -3.60
CA PHE A 38 9.64 -4.29 -4.45
C PHE A 38 11.16 -4.36 -4.50
N PRO A 39 11.78 -5.54 -4.74
CA PRO A 39 13.24 -5.69 -4.81
C PRO A 39 13.92 -5.00 -6.01
N ASP A 40 13.20 -4.18 -6.78
CA ASP A 40 13.75 -3.44 -7.90
C ASP A 40 14.46 -2.17 -7.46
N LYS A 41 15.54 -1.79 -8.16
CA LYS A 41 16.28 -0.55 -7.90
C LYS A 41 15.43 0.71 -8.02
N ASN A 42 14.41 0.69 -8.87
CA ASN A 42 13.54 1.83 -9.15
C ASN A 42 12.27 1.86 -8.28
N SER A 43 12.06 0.86 -7.40
CA SER A 43 10.89 0.83 -6.52
C SER A 43 11.06 1.80 -5.35
N LEU A 44 9.99 2.50 -5.00
CA LEU A 44 9.93 3.29 -3.78
C LEU A 44 10.15 2.39 -2.57
N LYS A 45 10.89 2.88 -1.57
CA LYS A 45 11.13 2.16 -0.32
C LYS A 45 10.46 2.90 0.83
N ILE A 46 9.64 2.19 1.61
CA ILE A 46 8.83 2.77 2.71
C ILE A 46 9.71 3.65 3.61
N THR A 47 10.82 3.11 4.10
CA THR A 47 11.74 3.83 5.00
C THR A 47 12.31 5.10 4.37
N ASN A 48 12.64 5.07 3.06
CA ASN A 48 13.22 6.22 2.37
C ASN A 48 12.17 7.30 2.10
N CYS A 49 10.95 6.92 1.74
CA CYS A 49 9.85 7.87 1.56
C CYS A 49 9.47 8.51 2.89
N TYR A 50 9.34 7.71 3.95
CA TYR A 50 8.95 8.20 5.27
C TYR A 50 9.94 9.20 5.86
N LYS A 51 11.24 8.91 5.77
CA LYS A 51 12.30 9.82 6.25
C LYS A 51 12.29 11.20 5.58
N LYS A 52 11.69 11.32 4.40
CA LYS A 52 11.57 12.59 3.67
C LYS A 52 10.31 13.38 4.05
N LEU A 53 9.37 12.77 4.76
CA LEU A 53 8.15 13.45 5.18
C LEU A 53 8.45 14.43 6.32
N LYS A 54 7.76 15.58 6.27
CA LYS A 54 7.75 16.53 7.38
C LYS A 54 6.71 16.07 8.41
N ASN A 55 6.95 16.33 9.69
CA ASN A 55 6.05 15.90 10.77
C ASN A 55 4.59 16.33 10.57
N HIS A 56 4.34 17.54 10.07
CA HIS A 56 2.96 17.98 9.84
C HIS A 56 2.22 17.12 8.80
N ILE A 57 2.92 16.63 7.78
CA ILE A 57 2.34 15.73 6.75
C ILE A 57 1.99 14.38 7.38
N ILE A 58 2.86 13.89 8.26
CA ILE A 58 2.63 12.65 9.01
C ILE A 58 1.37 12.80 9.86
N GLU A 59 1.29 13.84 10.70
CA GLU A 59 0.15 14.08 11.58
C GLU A 59 -1.16 14.31 10.81
N GLU A 60 -1.11 15.01 9.68
CA GLU A 60 -2.28 15.20 8.81
C GLU A 60 -2.74 13.86 8.22
N ALA A 61 -1.81 13.06 7.66
CA ALA A 61 -2.13 11.74 7.14
C ALA A 61 -2.73 10.83 8.23
N LYS A 62 -2.19 10.87 9.46
CA LYS A 62 -2.75 10.12 10.61
C LYS A 62 -4.21 10.51 10.85
N ARG A 63 -4.52 11.81 10.92
CA ARG A 63 -5.88 12.30 11.14
C ARG A 63 -6.83 11.91 10.02
N GLU A 64 -6.41 12.05 8.77
CA GLU A 64 -7.21 11.66 7.60
C GLU A 64 -7.47 10.14 7.60
N ILE A 65 -6.46 9.33 7.88
CA ILE A 65 -6.61 7.87 8.00
C ILE A 65 -7.59 7.55 9.13
N SER A 66 -7.40 8.09 10.34
CA SER A 66 -8.31 7.86 11.48
C SER A 66 -9.75 8.18 11.12
N HIS A 67 -9.97 9.28 10.41
CA HIS A 67 -11.30 9.68 9.95
C HIS A 67 -11.90 8.68 8.96
N ILE A 68 -11.12 8.20 7.99
CA ILE A 68 -11.59 7.24 6.97
C ILE A 68 -11.86 5.86 7.57
N ILE A 69 -11.02 5.41 8.50
CA ILE A 69 -11.17 4.09 9.13
C ILE A 69 -12.14 4.11 10.31
N GLU A 70 -12.58 5.29 10.76
CA GLU A 70 -13.45 5.53 11.91
C GLU A 70 -12.89 4.98 13.24
N GLU A 71 -11.56 4.99 13.38
CA GLU A 71 -10.83 4.47 14.54
C GLU A 71 -9.63 5.39 14.82
N ASP A 72 -9.12 5.40 16.06
CA ASP A 72 -7.89 6.14 16.36
C ASP A 72 -6.68 5.41 15.75
N PHE A 73 -6.02 6.04 14.79
CA PHE A 73 -4.83 5.52 14.15
C PHE A 73 -3.61 5.66 15.08
N GLY A 74 -3.46 4.68 15.98
CA GLY A 74 -2.29 4.48 16.81
C GLY A 74 -1.88 3.01 16.79
N LEU A 75 -0.75 2.69 16.15
CA LEU A 75 -0.17 1.35 16.20
C LEU A 75 0.85 1.32 17.33
N GLU A 76 0.40 0.92 18.53
CA GLU A 76 1.19 0.95 19.77
C GLU A 76 2.52 0.18 19.72
N ASP A 77 2.77 -0.68 18.72
CA ASP A 77 3.99 -1.51 18.72
C ASP A 77 4.57 -1.87 17.33
N ALA A 78 4.26 -1.12 16.26
CA ALA A 78 4.80 -1.44 14.94
C ALA A 78 5.17 -0.20 14.12
N GLU A 79 6.31 0.41 14.47
CA GLU A 79 6.90 1.56 13.77
C GLU A 79 6.96 1.34 12.23
N ASN A 80 7.15 0.11 11.77
CA ASN A 80 7.16 -0.22 10.34
C ASN A 80 5.76 -0.29 9.72
N SER A 81 4.75 -0.76 10.44
CA SER A 81 3.36 -0.83 9.96
C SER A 81 2.76 0.56 9.85
N GLU A 82 3.04 1.45 10.81
CA GLU A 82 2.61 2.85 10.74
C GLU A 82 3.20 3.54 9.50
N LYS A 83 4.51 3.42 9.30
CA LYS A 83 5.19 3.97 8.11
C LYS A 83 4.61 3.43 6.82
N ALA A 84 4.36 2.12 6.76
CA ALA A 84 3.78 1.48 5.58
C ALA A 84 2.38 2.04 5.29
N MET A 85 1.55 2.21 6.32
CA MET A 85 0.20 2.77 6.17
C MET A 85 0.24 4.21 5.68
N ILE A 86 1.01 5.08 6.32
CA ILE A 86 1.10 6.49 5.96
C ILE A 86 1.61 6.65 4.52
N ILE A 87 2.69 5.96 4.16
CA ILE A 87 3.23 6.04 2.80
C ILE A 87 2.25 5.51 1.77
N SER A 88 1.59 4.39 2.05
CA SER A 88 0.65 3.81 1.10
C SER A 88 -0.59 4.69 0.92
N TYR A 89 -1.08 5.29 1.99
CA TYR A 89 -2.18 6.25 1.93
C TYR A 89 -1.82 7.48 1.08
N LEU A 90 -0.67 8.10 1.35
CA LEU A 90 -0.21 9.27 0.60
C LEU A 90 -0.02 8.95 -0.89
N LEU A 91 0.52 7.77 -1.21
CA LEU A 91 0.65 7.34 -2.61
C LEU A 91 -0.73 7.12 -3.26
N LEU A 92 -1.71 6.55 -2.57
CA LEU A 92 -3.06 6.40 -3.14
C LEU A 92 -3.77 7.73 -3.41
N LYS A 93 -3.37 8.84 -2.77
CA LYS A 93 -3.86 10.18 -3.13
C LYS A 93 -3.34 10.63 -4.50
N GLU A 94 -2.18 10.12 -4.94
CA GLU A 94 -1.49 10.53 -6.18
C GLU A 94 -1.63 9.54 -7.34
N TYR A 95 -1.82 8.25 -7.05
CA TYR A 95 -1.84 7.16 -8.05
C TYR A 95 -3.15 6.37 -7.98
N ASP A 96 -3.70 6.00 -9.15
CA ASP A 96 -4.90 5.16 -9.25
C ASP A 96 -4.68 3.75 -8.70
N VAL A 97 -3.46 3.21 -8.92
CA VAL A 97 -3.07 1.88 -8.47
C VAL A 97 -1.78 1.93 -7.65
N LEU A 98 -1.83 1.36 -6.44
CA LEU A 98 -0.65 1.09 -5.64
C LEU A 98 -0.46 -0.43 -5.51
N ALA A 99 0.70 -0.92 -5.91
CA ALA A 99 1.12 -2.27 -5.56
C ALA A 99 2.16 -2.19 -4.43
N VAL A 100 1.98 -2.98 -3.37
CA VAL A 100 2.86 -3.04 -2.20
C VAL A 100 3.39 -4.46 -2.06
N ASN A 101 4.72 -4.60 -2.03
CA ASN A 101 5.35 -5.85 -1.62
C ASN A 101 5.39 -5.92 -0.08
N THR A 102 4.72 -6.93 0.48
CA THR A 102 4.59 -7.16 1.92
C THR A 102 5.74 -7.97 2.51
N ALA A 103 6.83 -8.19 1.76
CA ALA A 103 8.05 -8.82 2.25
C ALA A 103 8.53 -8.12 3.53
N GLY A 104 8.79 -8.93 4.57
CA GLY A 104 9.17 -8.45 5.90
C GLY A 104 8.01 -8.09 6.84
N MET A 105 6.75 -8.11 6.38
CA MET A 105 5.57 -7.96 7.25
C MET A 105 5.14 -9.31 7.83
N SER A 106 4.63 -9.32 9.06
CA SER A 106 3.98 -10.50 9.65
C SER A 106 2.61 -10.74 9.02
N PHE A 107 2.07 -11.97 9.07
CA PHE A 107 0.70 -12.24 8.59
C PHE A 107 -0.34 -11.34 9.27
N TYR A 108 -0.24 -11.18 10.58
CA TYR A 108 -1.09 -10.28 11.36
C TYR A 108 -1.03 -8.83 10.86
N SER A 109 0.18 -8.34 10.56
CA SER A 109 0.36 -6.99 10.01
C SER A 109 -0.24 -6.84 8.61
N ILE A 110 -0.15 -7.88 7.77
CA ILE A 110 -0.75 -7.88 6.42
C ILE A 110 -2.28 -7.86 6.51
N ASP A 111 -2.85 -8.69 7.38
CA ASP A 111 -4.31 -8.75 7.57
C ASP A 111 -4.86 -7.42 8.10
N TYR A 112 -4.20 -6.85 9.12
CA TYR A 112 -4.55 -5.52 9.62
C TYR A 112 -4.46 -4.46 8.52
N PHE A 113 -3.36 -4.45 7.75
CA PHE A 113 -3.17 -3.52 6.65
C PHE A 113 -4.28 -3.64 5.60
N LYS A 114 -4.60 -4.87 5.18
CA LYS A 114 -5.68 -5.17 4.24
C LYS A 114 -7.04 -4.68 4.74
N GLU A 115 -7.36 -4.96 6.00
CA GLU A 115 -8.61 -4.54 6.61
C GLU A 115 -8.78 -3.02 6.54
N LYS A 116 -7.79 -2.27 7.01
CA LYS A 116 -7.85 -0.79 7.01
C LYS A 116 -7.86 -0.23 5.59
N PHE A 117 -7.08 -0.78 4.67
CA PHE A 117 -7.07 -0.32 3.29
C PHE A 117 -8.30 -0.68 2.47
N THR A 118 -9.13 -1.61 2.94
CA THR A 118 -10.44 -1.86 2.31
C THR A 118 -11.34 -0.63 2.45
N LYS A 119 -11.33 0.06 3.60
CA LYS A 119 -12.05 1.32 3.78
C LYS A 119 -11.41 2.46 2.98
N ILE A 120 -10.08 2.57 3.04
CA ILE A 120 -9.32 3.63 2.36
C ILE A 120 -9.48 3.58 0.84
N THR A 121 -9.35 2.40 0.24
CA THR A 121 -9.47 2.25 -1.22
C THR A 121 -10.87 2.61 -1.72
N VAL A 122 -11.92 2.25 -0.97
CA VAL A 122 -13.30 2.67 -1.27
C VAL A 122 -13.45 4.18 -1.18
N PHE A 123 -12.96 4.79 -0.08
CA PHE A 123 -13.06 6.23 0.12
C PHE A 123 -12.34 7.04 -0.96
N LEU A 124 -11.13 6.63 -1.34
CA LEU A 124 -10.33 7.33 -2.35
C LEU A 124 -10.71 6.94 -3.79
N ASP A 125 -11.54 5.93 -4.00
CA ASP A 125 -11.81 5.32 -5.31
C ASP A 125 -10.50 4.88 -6.00
N ARG A 126 -9.74 4.01 -5.32
CA ARG A 126 -8.40 3.54 -5.75
C ARG A 126 -8.25 2.03 -5.66
N ILE A 127 -7.16 1.52 -6.23
CA ILE A 127 -6.83 0.09 -6.24
C ILE A 127 -5.56 -0.15 -5.43
N LEU A 128 -5.63 -1.09 -4.49
CA LEU A 128 -4.46 -1.58 -3.79
C LEU A 128 -4.21 -3.04 -4.16
N ILE A 129 -2.96 -3.37 -4.49
CA ILE A 129 -2.52 -4.74 -4.72
C ILE A 129 -1.46 -5.08 -3.68
N LEU A 130 -1.74 -6.05 -2.83
CA LEU A 130 -0.80 -6.62 -1.87
C LEU A 130 -0.13 -7.83 -2.51
N TYR A 131 1.17 -7.73 -2.73
CA TYR A 131 1.98 -8.83 -3.22
C TYR A 131 2.74 -9.47 -2.06
N SER A 132 2.45 -10.74 -1.79
CA SER A 132 3.11 -11.54 -0.76
C SER A 132 3.90 -12.67 -1.43
N ASP A 133 5.18 -12.77 -1.12
CA ASP A 133 6.10 -13.83 -1.55
C ASP A 133 6.25 -14.97 -0.52
N LYS A 134 5.42 -14.94 0.54
CA LYS A 134 5.35 -15.97 1.59
C LYS A 134 4.33 -17.06 1.28
#